data_AF-A0A8T3MZT1-F1
#
_entry.id   AF-A0A8T3MZT1-F1
#
_cell.length_a   1.000
_cell.length_b   1.000
_cell.length_c   1.000
_cell.angle_alpha   90.00
_cell.angle_beta   90.00
_cell.angle_gamma   90.00
#
_symmetry.space_group_name_H-M   'P 1'
#
loop_
_entity.id
_entity.type
_entity.pdbx_description
1 polymer ?
#
loop_
_entity_poly.entity_id
_entity_poly.type
_entity_poly.pdbx_seq_one_letter_code
_entity_poly.pdbx_strand_id
1 'polypeptide(L)'
;MEALEAALTSNRPAIERELVHAEDELRELRVRARTLESLIDRGRYVLGIVPTPAGRARPTIIGFPDGDGDLSLHEALARILRDGGNAPMTARELADGINDSGLYRKRDGSPVDPGQIHARVHVYSRLFLRDGGRIRLRDAELRTYDAHLLEQFNEAMLGVYASALREVRYAARRFLIMTNRRGGHEAARHLLSKPGVSEGFRRLAEANKLMVTMEFQVLRPEFRPLFSDDERATAKRRLLEFGLREEDLP
;
A
#
# COMPACT_ATOMS: atom_id res chain seq x y z
N MET A 1 -31.25 14.50 -24.09
CA MET A 1 -30.03 13.83 -23.61
C MET A 1 -29.12 13.43 -24.76
N GLU A 2 -29.64 12.93 -25.89
CA GLU A 2 -28.85 12.66 -27.12
C GLU A 2 -28.05 13.87 -27.66
N ALA A 3 -28.60 15.09 -27.59
CA ALA A 3 -27.91 16.30 -28.07
C ALA A 3 -26.68 16.68 -27.21
N LEU A 4 -26.63 16.26 -25.94
CA LEU A 4 -25.49 16.51 -25.03
C LEU A 4 -24.40 15.46 -25.23
N GLU A 5 -24.76 14.21 -25.52
CA GLU A 5 -23.82 13.15 -25.90
C GLU A 5 -23.19 13.42 -27.28
N ALA A 6 -23.97 13.94 -28.25
CA ALA A 6 -23.44 14.35 -29.55
C ALA A 6 -22.43 15.52 -29.44
N ALA A 7 -22.70 16.51 -28.58
CA ALA A 7 -21.79 17.63 -28.32
C ALA A 7 -20.48 17.22 -27.62
N LEU A 8 -20.52 16.18 -26.76
CA LEU A 8 -19.34 15.62 -26.10
C LEU A 8 -18.47 14.75 -27.02
N THR A 9 -18.99 14.34 -28.18
CA THR A 9 -18.28 13.47 -29.13
C THR A 9 -17.40 14.24 -30.11
N SER A 10 -17.68 15.53 -30.36
CA SER A 10 -16.88 16.35 -31.29
C SER A 10 -15.48 16.72 -30.79
N ASN A 11 -15.13 16.49 -29.51
CA ASN A 11 -13.78 16.81 -29.01
C ASN A 11 -13.20 15.81 -27.99
N ARG A 12 -13.95 14.77 -27.59
CA ARG A 12 -13.48 13.75 -26.62
C ARG A 12 -12.19 13.06 -27.07
N PRO A 13 -12.01 12.60 -28.32
CA PRO A 13 -10.78 11.93 -28.73
C PRO A 13 -9.54 12.84 -28.70
N ALA A 14 -9.70 14.15 -28.91
CA ALA A 14 -8.60 15.10 -28.80
C ALA A 14 -8.22 15.34 -27.33
N ILE A 15 -9.21 15.55 -26.46
CA ILE A 15 -9.00 15.69 -25.01
C ILE A 15 -8.32 14.42 -24.43
N GLU A 16 -8.73 13.24 -24.86
CA GLU A 16 -8.13 11.98 -24.41
C GLU A 16 -6.67 11.84 -24.86
N ARG A 17 -6.31 12.29 -26.06
CA ARG A 17 -4.91 12.29 -26.53
C ARG A 17 -4.06 13.30 -25.76
N GLU A 18 -4.54 14.52 -25.59
CA GLU A 18 -3.82 15.57 -24.86
C GLU A 18 -3.66 15.20 -23.38
N LEU A 19 -4.65 14.55 -22.77
CA LEU A 19 -4.56 14.06 -21.39
C LEU A 19 -3.49 12.98 -21.24
N VAL A 20 -3.44 12.00 -22.15
CA VAL A 20 -2.40 10.95 -22.14
C VAL A 20 -1.02 11.56 -22.29
N HIS A 21 -0.85 12.52 -23.20
CA HIS A 21 0.41 13.24 -23.38
C HIS A 21 0.83 13.97 -22.10
N ALA A 22 -0.09 14.71 -21.47
CA ALA A 22 0.19 15.40 -20.21
C ALA A 22 0.52 14.44 -19.06
N GLU A 23 -0.11 13.27 -19.00
CA GLU A 23 0.19 12.23 -17.99
C GLU A 23 1.57 11.59 -18.21
N ASP A 24 1.97 11.38 -19.47
CA ASP A 24 3.28 10.87 -19.83
C ASP A 24 4.39 11.88 -19.51
N GLU A 25 4.18 13.15 -19.87
CA GLU A 25 5.08 14.25 -19.52
C GLU A 25 5.22 14.41 -18.00
N LEU A 26 4.11 14.34 -17.26
CA LEU A 26 4.13 14.37 -15.80
C LEU A 26 4.91 13.18 -15.21
N ARG A 27 4.82 12.00 -15.82
CA ARG A 27 5.58 10.82 -15.40
C ARG A 27 7.07 11.03 -15.59
N GLU A 28 7.48 11.55 -16.75
CA GLU A 28 8.89 11.85 -17.05
C GLU A 28 9.44 12.92 -16.10
N LEU A 29 8.68 14.00 -15.86
CA LEU A 29 9.05 15.05 -14.92
C LEU A 29 9.20 14.52 -13.48
N ARG A 30 8.36 13.58 -13.04
CA ARG A 30 8.49 12.95 -11.73
C ARG A 30 9.74 12.07 -11.63
N VAL A 31 10.06 11.28 -12.66
CA VAL A 31 11.29 10.48 -12.70
C VAL A 31 12.52 11.40 -12.63
N ARG A 32 12.49 12.51 -13.38
CA ARG A 32 13.54 13.52 -13.35
C ARG A 32 13.65 14.19 -11.97
N ALA A 33 12.52 14.52 -11.35
CA ALA A 33 12.49 15.10 -10.01
C ALA A 33 13.14 14.16 -8.98
N ARG A 34 12.83 12.86 -8.98
CA ARG A 34 13.45 11.88 -8.07
C ARG A 34 14.96 11.75 -8.28
N THR A 35 15.39 11.77 -9.53
CA THR A 35 16.82 11.78 -9.88
C THR A 35 17.52 13.00 -9.30
N LEU A 36 16.90 14.18 -9.44
CA LEU A 36 17.42 15.42 -8.88
C LEU A 36 17.40 15.42 -7.35
N GLU A 37 16.33 14.96 -6.71
CA GLU A 37 16.25 14.80 -5.25
C GLU A 37 17.38 13.91 -4.72
N SER A 38 17.63 12.77 -5.38
CA SER A 38 18.73 11.86 -5.03
C SER A 38 20.11 12.51 -5.17
N LEU A 39 20.31 13.31 -6.22
CA LEU A 39 21.55 14.07 -6.42
C LEU A 39 21.72 15.18 -5.38
N ILE A 40 20.64 15.87 -5.02
CA ILE A 40 20.62 16.91 -3.99
C ILE A 40 20.95 16.31 -2.62
N ASP A 41 20.35 15.17 -2.26
CA ASP A 41 20.60 14.50 -1.00
C ASP A 41 22.04 13.98 -0.92
N ARG A 42 22.56 13.44 -2.02
CA ARG A 42 23.97 13.06 -2.13
C ARG A 42 24.90 14.28 -1.97
N GLY A 43 24.55 15.42 -2.60
CA GLY A 43 25.30 16.67 -2.45
C GLY A 43 25.28 17.19 -1.02
N ARG A 44 24.12 17.19 -0.36
CA ARG A 44 23.96 17.59 1.04
C ARG A 44 24.76 16.71 2.00
N TYR A 45 24.77 15.40 1.76
CA TYR A 45 25.56 14.45 2.54
C TYR A 45 27.07 14.74 2.45
N VAL A 46 27.60 14.95 1.24
CA VAL A 46 29.01 15.30 1.03
C VAL A 46 29.38 16.62 1.71
N LEU A 47 28.45 17.57 1.76
CA LEU A 47 28.65 18.88 2.40
C LEU A 47 28.43 18.86 3.92
N GLY A 48 28.13 17.70 4.53
CA GLY A 48 27.83 17.59 5.96
C GLY A 48 26.54 18.33 6.38
N ILE A 49 25.69 18.67 5.42
CA ILE A 49 24.40 19.30 5.65
C ILE A 49 23.42 18.18 5.99
N VAL A 50 23.25 17.89 7.28
CA VAL A 50 22.21 16.97 7.75
C VAL A 50 20.86 17.53 7.28
N PRO A 51 20.04 16.77 6.52
CA PRO A 51 18.73 17.26 6.16
C PRO A 51 17.89 17.38 7.43
N THR A 52 17.56 18.60 7.84
CA THR A 52 16.43 18.86 8.72
C THR A 52 15.15 18.53 7.94
N PRO A 53 14.29 17.60 8.41
CA PRO A 53 12.99 17.39 7.80
C PRO A 53 12.09 18.59 8.17
N ALA A 54 12.27 19.69 7.46
CA ALA A 54 11.36 20.83 7.50
C ALA A 54 10.15 20.51 6.62
N GLY A 55 9.00 20.31 7.25
CA GLY A 55 7.69 20.55 6.65
C GLY A 55 7.27 19.63 5.50
N ARG A 56 6.81 18.42 5.81
CA ARG A 56 5.67 17.83 5.09
C ARG A 56 4.56 17.57 6.10
N ALA A 57 3.39 18.14 5.82
CA ALA A 57 2.16 17.95 6.58
C ALA A 57 1.95 16.46 6.88
N ARG A 58 1.52 16.17 8.11
CA ARG A 58 1.13 14.83 8.57
C ARG A 58 0.19 14.19 7.54
N PRO A 59 0.56 13.10 6.86
CA PRO A 59 -0.42 12.25 6.24
C PRO A 59 -1.06 11.45 7.38
N THR A 60 -2.31 11.76 7.69
CA THR A 60 -3.19 10.84 8.41
C THR A 60 -3.29 9.57 7.55
N ILE A 61 -2.66 8.48 7.97
CA ILE A 61 -2.73 7.20 7.26
C ILE A 61 -3.78 6.31 7.94
N ILE A 62 -4.92 6.25 7.26
CA ILE A 62 -5.76 5.09 6.91
C ILE A 62 -5.71 3.87 7.85
N GLY A 63 -6.76 3.76 8.67
CA GLY A 63 -7.09 2.59 9.46
C GLY A 63 -7.94 1.54 8.72
N PHE A 64 -7.96 0.34 9.31
CA PHE A 64 -9.02 -0.66 9.15
C PHE A 64 -9.78 -0.79 10.49
N PRO A 65 -11.13 -0.84 10.48
CA PRO A 65 -11.93 -0.79 11.69
C PRO A 65 -12.02 -2.18 12.33
N ASP A 66 -11.34 -2.37 13.46
CA ASP A 66 -11.66 -3.41 14.43
C ASP A 66 -12.02 -2.75 15.77
N GLY A 67 -13.08 -1.95 15.77
CA GLY A 67 -13.74 -1.46 16.98
C GLY A 67 -13.73 0.06 17.17
N ASP A 68 -14.68 0.52 17.98
CA ASP A 68 -15.24 1.87 18.00
C ASP A 68 -14.32 2.88 18.73
N GLY A 69 -13.20 3.22 18.09
CA GLY A 69 -12.28 4.28 18.50
C GLY A 69 -11.04 4.36 17.60
N ASP A 70 -11.09 5.28 16.63
CA ASP A 70 -10.09 5.91 15.73
C ASP A 70 -8.77 5.21 15.29
N LEU A 71 -8.26 4.15 15.92
CA LEU A 71 -7.04 3.42 15.50
C LEU A 71 -7.23 1.90 15.63
N SER A 72 -6.54 1.12 14.79
CA SER A 72 -6.42 -0.34 14.98
C SER A 72 -5.40 -0.69 16.08
N LEU A 73 -5.44 -1.92 16.60
CA LEU A 73 -4.62 -2.32 17.76
C LEU A 73 -3.11 -2.10 17.54
N HIS A 74 -2.58 -2.40 16.36
CA HIS A 74 -1.15 -2.22 16.07
C HIS A 74 -0.78 -0.74 15.85
N GLU A 75 -1.71 0.09 15.38
CA GLU A 75 -1.52 1.54 15.29
C GLU A 75 -1.51 2.18 16.69
N ALA A 76 -2.41 1.73 17.57
CA ALA A 76 -2.42 2.13 18.98
C ALA A 76 -1.12 1.74 19.69
N LEU A 77 -0.62 0.51 19.47
CA LEU A 77 0.70 0.07 19.98
C LEU A 77 1.82 0.98 19.48
N ALA A 78 1.84 1.27 18.18
CA ALA A 78 2.85 2.14 17.58
C ALA A 78 2.74 3.60 18.02
N ARG A 79 1.56 4.04 18.48
CA ARG A 79 1.32 5.37 19.04
C ARG A 79 1.86 5.44 20.48
N ILE A 80 1.47 4.51 21.35
CA ILE A 80 1.94 4.42 22.74
C ILE A 80 3.46 4.35 22.81
N LEU A 81 4.08 3.47 22.01
CA LEU A 81 5.55 3.37 21.98
C LEU A 81 6.19 4.69 21.52
N ARG A 82 5.61 5.40 20.56
CA ARG A 82 6.16 6.67 20.06
C ARG A 82 6.00 7.80 21.07
N ASP A 83 4.85 7.89 21.73
CA ASP A 83 4.61 8.88 22.79
C ASP A 83 5.53 8.64 24.00
N GLY A 84 5.82 7.37 24.29
CA GLY A 84 6.82 6.97 25.28
C GLY A 84 8.27 7.09 24.82
N GLY A 85 8.56 7.85 23.74
CA GLY A 85 9.92 8.05 23.25
C GLY A 85 10.60 6.80 22.69
N ASN A 86 9.81 5.80 22.29
CA ASN A 86 10.23 4.47 21.88
C ASN A 86 10.99 3.68 22.96
N ALA A 87 10.74 3.97 24.23
CA ALA A 87 11.26 3.19 25.34
C ALA A 87 10.74 1.73 25.24
N PRO A 88 11.57 0.71 25.51
CA PRO A 88 11.13 -0.69 25.47
C PRO A 88 10.07 -1.00 26.54
N MET A 89 8.86 -1.34 26.12
CA MET A 89 7.70 -1.64 26.97
C MET A 89 7.31 -3.11 26.90
N THR A 90 6.80 -3.68 27.97
CA THR A 90 6.24 -5.04 28.01
C THR A 90 4.87 -5.09 27.33
N ALA A 91 4.42 -6.29 26.94
CA ALA A 91 3.07 -6.46 26.39
C ALA A 91 1.98 -6.06 27.40
N ARG A 92 2.25 -6.18 28.70
CA ARG A 92 1.33 -5.74 29.75
C ARG A 92 1.21 -4.23 29.80
N GLU A 93 2.33 -3.52 29.88
CA GLU A 93 2.34 -2.04 29.88
C GLU A 93 1.70 -1.46 28.61
N LEU A 94 1.86 -2.15 27.48
CA LEU A 94 1.20 -1.77 26.23
C LEU A 94 -0.30 -2.05 26.23
N ALA A 95 -0.77 -3.15 26.84
CA ALA A 95 -2.20 -3.43 26.99
C ALA A 95 -2.86 -2.39 27.90
N ASP A 96 -2.24 -2.14 29.06
CA ASP A 96 -2.71 -1.18 30.04
C ASP A 96 -2.75 0.22 29.42
N GLY A 97 -1.68 0.65 28.74
CA GLY A 97 -1.64 1.94 28.05
C GLY A 97 -2.69 2.09 26.95
N ILE A 98 -3.06 1.02 26.25
CA ILE A 98 -4.13 1.06 25.24
C ILE A 98 -5.51 1.13 25.89
N ASN A 99 -5.76 0.32 26.92
CA ASN A 99 -7.02 0.31 27.66
C ASN A 99 -7.28 1.67 28.34
N ASP A 100 -6.24 2.27 28.93
CA ASP A 100 -6.33 3.55 29.63
C ASP A 100 -6.47 4.75 28.68
N SER A 101 -5.75 4.73 27.55
CA SER A 101 -5.79 5.82 26.57
C SER A 101 -7.06 5.82 25.70
N GLY A 102 -7.77 4.69 25.65
CA GLY A 102 -8.94 4.51 24.80
C GLY A 102 -8.64 4.60 23.30
N LEU A 103 -7.36 4.55 22.91
CA LEU A 103 -6.88 4.64 21.52
C LEU A 103 -7.35 3.49 20.64
N TYR A 104 -7.71 2.35 21.25
CA TYR A 104 -8.32 1.22 20.59
C TYR A 104 -9.35 0.63 21.55
N ARG A 105 -10.56 0.37 21.04
CA ARG A 105 -11.60 -0.34 21.79
C ARG A 105 -12.02 -1.55 21.00
N LYS A 106 -12.10 -2.72 21.64
CA LYS A 106 -12.67 -3.89 21.00
C LYS A 106 -14.16 -3.65 20.69
N ARG A 107 -14.63 -4.26 19.60
CA ARG A 107 -16.05 -4.22 19.21
C ARG A 107 -16.99 -4.82 20.26
N ASP A 108 -16.50 -5.78 21.05
CA ASP A 108 -17.22 -6.42 22.15
C ASP A 108 -17.11 -5.65 23.49
N GLY A 109 -16.41 -4.51 23.50
CA GLY A 109 -16.22 -3.67 24.69
C GLY A 109 -15.25 -4.23 25.75
N SER A 110 -14.71 -5.43 25.55
CA SER A 110 -13.76 -6.02 26.49
C SER A 110 -12.36 -5.40 26.34
N PRO A 111 -11.51 -5.46 27.39
CA PRO A 111 -10.17 -4.90 27.34
C PRO A 111 -9.23 -5.71 26.44
N VAL A 112 -8.17 -5.06 25.96
CA VAL A 112 -7.07 -5.69 25.23
C VAL A 112 -6.25 -6.55 26.18
N ASP A 113 -5.96 -7.78 25.78
CA ASP A 113 -5.13 -8.73 26.52
C ASP A 113 -3.66 -8.73 26.02
N PRO A 114 -2.66 -8.91 26.91
CA PRO A 114 -1.24 -8.98 26.52
C PRO A 114 -0.90 -10.04 25.45
N GLY A 115 -1.62 -11.16 25.43
CA GLY A 115 -1.48 -12.20 24.40
C GLY A 115 -1.83 -11.70 23.00
N GLN A 116 -2.81 -10.79 22.90
CA GLN A 116 -3.19 -10.17 21.62
C GLN A 116 -2.11 -9.23 21.12
N ILE A 117 -1.41 -8.55 22.04
CA ILE A 117 -0.26 -7.70 21.69
C ILE A 117 0.90 -8.57 21.20
N HIS A 118 1.18 -9.70 21.85
CA HIS A 118 2.19 -10.64 21.37
C HIS A 118 1.88 -11.17 19.96
N ALA A 119 0.62 -11.51 19.69
CA ALA A 119 0.20 -11.92 18.35
C ALA A 119 0.46 -10.81 17.32
N ARG A 120 0.10 -9.56 17.63
CA ARG A 120 0.34 -8.41 16.73
C ARG A 120 1.82 -8.11 16.56
N VAL A 121 2.61 -8.11 17.62
CA VAL A 121 4.07 -7.87 17.54
C VAL A 121 4.77 -8.95 16.72
N HIS A 122 4.33 -10.20 16.81
CA HIS A 122 4.85 -11.28 15.97
C HIS A 122 4.50 -11.08 14.49
N VAL A 123 3.22 -10.83 14.18
CA VAL A 123 2.73 -10.56 12.82
C VAL A 123 3.41 -9.33 12.21
N TYR A 124 3.60 -8.28 13.01
CA TYR A 124 4.25 -7.03 12.62
C TYR A 124 5.70 -6.96 13.12
N SER A 125 6.45 -8.07 13.07
CA SER A 125 7.86 -8.15 13.50
C SER A 125 8.82 -7.25 12.72
N ARG A 126 8.35 -6.71 11.59
CA ARG A 126 9.00 -5.61 10.85
C ARG A 126 8.80 -4.29 11.58
N LEU A 127 7.60 -3.96 12.03
CA LEU A 127 7.33 -2.71 12.74
C LEU A 127 7.83 -2.73 14.19
N PHE A 128 7.76 -3.89 14.85
CA PHE A 128 8.10 -4.05 16.26
C PHE A 128 9.31 -4.97 16.46
N LEU A 129 10.20 -4.57 17.36
CA LEU A 129 11.30 -5.39 17.85
C LEU A 129 10.93 -5.94 19.23
N ARG A 130 11.06 -7.25 19.40
CA ARG A 130 10.90 -7.91 20.69
C ARG A 130 12.25 -8.41 21.18
N ASP A 131 12.65 -7.99 22.37
CA ASP A 131 13.88 -8.43 23.04
C ASP A 131 13.60 -8.63 24.54
N GLY A 132 13.91 -9.82 25.07
CA GLY A 132 13.71 -10.13 26.49
C GLY A 132 12.28 -9.91 27.01
N GLY A 133 11.25 -10.07 26.17
CA GLY A 133 9.85 -9.80 26.55
C GLY A 133 9.45 -8.32 26.49
N ARG A 134 10.37 -7.42 26.14
CA ARG A 134 10.11 -6.01 25.86
C ARG A 134 9.93 -5.77 24.37
N ILE A 135 9.13 -4.78 24.03
CA ILE A 135 8.66 -4.43 22.70
C ILE A 135 9.00 -2.96 22.47
N ARG A 136 9.57 -2.65 21.30
CA ARG A 136 9.77 -1.28 20.83
C ARG A 136 9.52 -1.21 19.33
N LEU A 137 9.38 -0.01 18.78
CA LEU A 137 9.40 0.18 17.33
C LEU A 137 10.80 -0.05 16.80
N ARG A 138 10.90 -0.68 15.63
CA ARG A 138 12.12 -0.60 14.83
C ARG A 138 12.29 0.84 14.33
N ASP A 139 13.54 1.25 14.13
CA ASP A 139 13.96 2.64 13.95
C ASP A 139 13.22 3.40 12.82
N ALA A 140 13.33 4.73 12.82
CA ALA A 140 12.65 5.61 11.85
C ALA A 140 12.89 5.22 10.37
N GLU A 141 14.01 4.56 10.06
CA GLU A 141 14.33 4.01 8.74
C GLU A 141 13.30 2.99 8.23
N LEU A 142 12.66 2.20 9.10
CA LEU A 142 11.61 1.28 8.67
C LEU A 142 10.32 1.99 8.28
N ARG A 143 10.02 3.14 8.88
CA ARG A 143 8.89 3.97 8.44
C ARG A 143 9.12 4.51 7.03
N THR A 144 10.36 4.88 6.72
CA THR A 144 10.78 5.32 5.39
C THR A 144 10.79 4.17 4.39
N TYR A 145 11.26 2.99 4.81
CA TYR A 145 11.27 1.78 3.99
C TYR A 145 9.85 1.31 3.61
N ASP A 146 8.94 1.27 4.58
CA ASP A 146 7.54 0.90 4.35
C ASP A 146 6.84 1.93 3.46
N ALA A 147 7.08 3.23 3.67
CA ALA A 147 6.51 4.28 2.82
C ALA A 147 7.03 4.21 1.38
N HIS A 148 8.33 3.98 1.18
CA HIS A 148 8.91 3.83 -0.14
C HIS A 148 8.39 2.57 -0.84
N LEU A 149 8.27 1.45 -0.11
CA LEU A 149 7.76 0.21 -0.66
C LEU A 149 6.27 0.31 -1.03
N LEU A 150 5.46 1.02 -0.23
CA LEU A 150 4.07 1.35 -0.55
C LEU A 150 3.96 2.22 -1.81
N GLU A 151 4.87 3.20 -1.99
CA GLU A 151 4.93 4.03 -3.20
C GLU A 151 5.33 3.21 -4.43
N GLN A 152 6.36 2.36 -4.33
CA GLN A 152 6.75 1.44 -5.39
C GLN A 152 5.62 0.49 -5.78
N PHE A 153 4.88 -0.04 -4.80
CA PHE A 153 3.74 -0.90 -5.11
C PHE A 153 2.59 -0.12 -5.77
N ASN A 154 2.35 1.12 -5.34
CA ASN A 154 1.37 1.98 -5.99
C ASN A 154 1.74 2.25 -7.46
N GLU A 155 3.02 2.46 -7.76
CA GLU A 155 3.49 2.56 -9.14
C GLU A 155 3.33 1.26 -9.93
N ALA A 156 3.63 0.11 -9.32
CA ALA A 156 3.41 -1.18 -9.95
C ALA A 156 1.93 -1.37 -10.32
N MET A 157 1.00 -0.97 -9.44
CA MET A 157 -0.45 -0.98 -9.69
C MET A 157 -0.85 -0.05 -10.85
N LEU A 158 -0.30 1.15 -10.94
CA LEU A 158 -0.52 2.03 -12.09
C LEU A 158 0.10 1.44 -13.38
N GLY A 159 1.20 0.71 -13.26
CA GLY A 159 1.82 -0.06 -14.34
C GLY A 159 0.91 -1.17 -14.89
N VAL A 160 0.13 -1.83 -14.03
CA VAL A 160 -0.91 -2.80 -14.46
C VAL A 160 -1.93 -2.11 -15.36
N TYR A 161 -2.42 -0.93 -14.97
CA TYR A 161 -3.35 -0.15 -15.78
C TYR A 161 -2.74 0.25 -17.13
N ALA A 162 -1.50 0.77 -17.13
CA ALA A 162 -0.81 1.16 -18.35
C ALA A 162 -0.61 -0.03 -19.30
N SER A 163 -0.24 -1.19 -18.76
CA SER A 163 -0.05 -2.43 -19.53
C SER A 163 -1.38 -2.93 -20.12
N ALA A 164 -2.47 -2.92 -19.34
CA ALA A 164 -3.80 -3.28 -19.82
C ALA A 164 -4.27 -2.36 -20.96
N LEU A 165 -4.02 -1.06 -20.85
CA LEU A 165 -4.38 -0.08 -21.87
C LEU A 165 -3.54 -0.24 -23.15
N ARG A 166 -2.23 -0.45 -23.01
CA ARG A 166 -1.30 -0.55 -24.14
C ARG A 166 -1.40 -1.89 -24.87
N GLU A 167 -1.46 -2.98 -24.13
CA GLU A 167 -1.28 -4.34 -24.67
C GLU A 167 -2.61 -5.05 -24.92
N VAL A 168 -3.65 -4.72 -24.17
CA VAL A 168 -4.99 -5.35 -24.28
C VAL A 168 -6.05 -4.36 -24.76
N ARG A 169 -5.69 -3.08 -24.94
CA ARG A 169 -6.62 -1.99 -25.31
C ARG A 169 -7.80 -1.87 -24.33
N TYR A 170 -7.59 -2.28 -23.08
CA TYR A 170 -8.61 -2.24 -22.04
C TYR A 170 -8.39 -1.06 -21.10
N ALA A 171 -9.26 -0.06 -21.20
CA ALA A 171 -9.25 1.10 -20.30
C ALA A 171 -9.94 0.77 -18.97
N ALA A 172 -9.18 0.24 -18.01
CA ALA A 172 -9.67 -0.15 -16.68
C ALA A 172 -9.97 1.07 -15.75
N ARG A 173 -10.85 1.98 -16.17
CA ARG A 173 -11.11 3.26 -15.47
C ARG A 173 -11.51 3.08 -14.00
N ARG A 174 -12.30 2.05 -13.68
CA ARG A 174 -12.70 1.75 -12.29
C ARG A 174 -11.50 1.35 -11.42
N PHE A 175 -10.57 0.58 -11.99
CA PHE A 175 -9.35 0.18 -11.31
C PHE A 175 -8.42 1.38 -11.08
N LEU A 176 -8.26 2.24 -12.08
CA LEU A 176 -7.47 3.47 -11.98
C LEU A 176 -8.02 4.42 -10.90
N ILE A 177 -9.32 4.70 -10.93
CA ILE A 177 -9.98 5.58 -9.93
C ILE A 177 -9.82 5.00 -8.52
N MET A 178 -10.02 3.69 -8.36
CA MET A 178 -9.87 3.01 -7.07
C MET A 178 -8.44 3.12 -6.54
N THR A 179 -7.44 2.87 -7.40
CA THR A 179 -6.02 2.96 -7.06
C THR A 179 -5.63 4.38 -6.66
N ASN A 180 -6.04 5.39 -7.43
CA ASN A 180 -5.73 6.79 -7.11
C ASN A 180 -6.40 7.28 -5.81
N ARG A 181 -7.58 6.75 -5.46
CA ARG A 181 -8.29 7.16 -4.23
C ARG A 181 -7.80 6.46 -2.97
N ARG A 182 -7.40 5.20 -3.08
CA ARG A 182 -7.07 4.34 -1.92
C ARG A 182 -5.57 4.11 -1.75
N GLY A 183 -4.79 4.31 -2.81
CA GLY A 183 -3.44 3.78 -2.94
C GLY A 183 -3.46 2.33 -3.45
N GLY A 184 -2.38 1.92 -4.11
CA GLY A 184 -2.26 0.60 -4.73
C GLY A 184 -2.39 -0.56 -3.74
N HIS A 185 -1.75 -0.45 -2.58
CA HIS A 185 -1.77 -1.50 -1.55
C HIS A 185 -3.20 -1.78 -1.05
N GLU A 186 -3.90 -0.73 -0.61
CA GLU A 186 -5.29 -0.82 -0.17
C GLU A 186 -6.25 -1.26 -1.26
N ALA A 187 -6.03 -0.82 -2.50
CA ALA A 187 -6.79 -1.26 -3.66
C ALA A 187 -6.60 -2.77 -3.92
N ALA A 188 -5.36 -3.29 -3.83
CA ALA A 188 -5.06 -4.70 -4.00
C ALA A 188 -5.70 -5.55 -2.90
N ARG A 189 -5.57 -5.15 -1.63
CA ARG A 189 -6.22 -5.85 -0.49
C ARG A 189 -7.74 -5.93 -0.65
N HIS A 190 -8.37 -4.83 -1.04
CA HIS A 190 -9.80 -4.78 -1.33
C HIS A 190 -10.24 -5.69 -2.49
N LEU A 191 -9.39 -5.89 -3.50
CA LEU A 191 -9.67 -6.80 -4.61
C LEU A 191 -9.42 -8.27 -4.25
N LEU A 192 -8.45 -8.55 -3.39
CA LEU A 192 -8.15 -9.90 -2.91
C LEU A 192 -9.20 -10.39 -1.90
N SER A 193 -9.79 -9.50 -1.10
CA SER A 193 -10.84 -9.87 -0.13
C SER A 193 -12.17 -10.26 -0.78
N LYS A 194 -12.39 -9.88 -2.04
CA LYS A 194 -13.62 -10.21 -2.77
C LYS A 194 -13.59 -11.66 -3.29
N PRO A 195 -14.73 -12.36 -3.26
CA PRO A 195 -14.83 -13.66 -3.90
C PRO A 195 -14.67 -13.53 -5.42
N GLY A 196 -14.01 -14.53 -6.02
CA GLY A 196 -13.73 -14.56 -7.46
C GLY A 196 -12.63 -13.58 -7.89
N VAL A 197 -12.54 -13.34 -9.20
CA VAL A 197 -11.54 -12.47 -9.82
C VAL A 197 -12.19 -11.19 -10.35
N SER A 198 -11.40 -10.12 -10.42
CA SER A 198 -11.88 -8.85 -10.99
C SER A 198 -12.10 -8.95 -12.50
N GLU A 199 -12.95 -8.07 -13.05
CA GLU A 199 -13.13 -7.97 -14.50
C GLU A 199 -11.80 -7.70 -15.23
N GLY A 200 -10.99 -6.78 -14.69
CA GLY A 200 -9.68 -6.47 -15.26
C GLY A 200 -8.74 -7.67 -15.27
N PHE A 201 -8.77 -8.50 -14.22
CA PHE A 201 -8.02 -9.75 -14.18
C PHE A 201 -8.48 -10.70 -15.29
N ARG A 202 -9.80 -10.93 -15.44
CA ARG A 202 -10.33 -11.81 -16.50
C ARG A 202 -9.91 -11.35 -17.90
N ARG A 203 -10.00 -10.04 -18.18
CA ARG A 203 -9.55 -9.47 -19.46
C ARG A 203 -8.06 -9.68 -19.71
N LEU A 204 -7.22 -9.54 -18.69
CA LEU A 204 -5.78 -9.81 -18.80
C LEU A 204 -5.49 -11.30 -18.99
N ALA A 205 -6.22 -12.17 -18.28
CA ALA A 205 -6.09 -13.62 -18.43
C ALA A 205 -6.48 -14.10 -19.84
N GLU A 206 -7.61 -13.63 -20.37
CA GLU A 206 -8.08 -13.89 -21.74
C GLU A 206 -7.05 -13.47 -22.80
N ALA A 207 -6.25 -12.45 -22.50
CA ALA A 207 -5.17 -11.97 -23.37
C ALA A 207 -3.81 -12.67 -23.12
N ASN A 208 -3.75 -13.71 -22.28
CA ASN A 208 -2.52 -14.37 -21.84
C ASN A 208 -1.50 -13.41 -21.18
N LYS A 209 -2.00 -12.43 -20.43
CA LYS A 209 -1.22 -11.38 -19.76
C LYS A 209 -1.29 -11.51 -18.25
N LEU A 210 -1.21 -12.73 -17.71
CA LEU A 210 -1.27 -12.98 -16.27
C LEU A 210 -0.10 -12.35 -15.50
N MET A 211 1.08 -12.27 -16.11
CA MET A 211 2.30 -11.71 -15.47
C MET A 211 2.23 -10.20 -15.20
N VAL A 212 1.31 -9.47 -15.82
CA VAL A 212 1.12 -8.03 -15.57
C VAL A 212 -0.03 -7.75 -14.61
N THR A 213 -0.73 -8.78 -14.11
CA THR A 213 -1.85 -8.60 -13.19
C THR A 213 -1.41 -8.10 -11.82
N MET A 214 -2.34 -7.51 -11.07
CA MET A 214 -2.11 -7.14 -9.66
C MET A 214 -1.73 -8.37 -8.83
N GLU A 215 -2.39 -9.51 -9.05
CA GLU A 215 -2.11 -10.77 -8.39
C GLU A 215 -0.64 -11.19 -8.59
N PHE A 216 -0.10 -11.03 -9.80
CA PHE A 216 1.32 -11.28 -10.05
C PHE A 216 2.23 -10.29 -9.31
N GLN A 217 1.88 -9.00 -9.31
CA GLN A 217 2.64 -7.99 -8.55
C GLN A 217 2.64 -8.30 -7.04
N VAL A 218 1.54 -8.78 -6.47
CA VAL A 218 1.43 -9.14 -5.04
C VAL A 218 2.42 -10.25 -4.63
N LEU A 219 2.79 -11.13 -5.56
CA LEU A 219 3.70 -12.25 -5.28
C LEU A 219 5.19 -11.88 -5.38
N ARG A 220 5.52 -10.75 -6.03
CA ARG A 220 6.90 -10.35 -6.24
C ARG A 220 7.68 -10.25 -4.93
N PRO A 221 8.91 -10.80 -4.83
CA PRO A 221 9.69 -10.89 -3.60
C PRO A 221 9.82 -9.57 -2.83
N GLU A 222 10.01 -8.47 -3.54
CA GLU A 222 10.12 -7.12 -3.00
C GLU A 222 8.83 -6.65 -2.30
N PHE A 223 7.65 -7.07 -2.77
CA PHE A 223 6.35 -6.64 -2.24
C PHE A 223 5.75 -7.62 -1.23
N ARG A 224 6.30 -8.85 -1.11
CA ARG A 224 5.91 -9.82 -0.06
C ARG A 224 5.72 -9.19 1.33
N PRO A 225 6.58 -8.28 1.82
CA PRO A 225 6.38 -7.55 3.09
C PRO A 225 5.00 -6.88 3.27
N LEU A 226 4.39 -6.42 2.19
CA LEU A 226 3.16 -5.62 2.22
C LEU A 226 1.90 -6.47 2.40
N PHE A 227 1.96 -7.76 2.07
CA PHE A 227 0.79 -8.63 1.98
C PHE A 227 0.86 -9.79 2.97
N SER A 228 -0.28 -10.15 3.55
CA SER A 228 -0.38 -11.33 4.41
C SER A 228 -0.17 -12.64 3.62
N ASP A 229 0.09 -13.72 4.33
CA ASP A 229 0.23 -15.03 3.71
C ASP A 229 -1.06 -15.46 3.00
N ASP A 230 -2.24 -15.13 3.55
CA ASP A 230 -3.56 -15.42 2.97
C ASP A 230 -3.84 -14.61 1.69
N GLU A 231 -3.43 -13.33 1.67
CA GLU A 231 -3.55 -12.46 0.50
C GLU A 231 -2.68 -13.00 -0.65
N ARG A 232 -1.44 -13.40 -0.35
CA ARG A 232 -0.55 -14.03 -1.34
C ARG A 232 -1.03 -15.40 -1.77
N ALA A 233 -1.58 -16.21 -0.85
CA ALA A 233 -2.17 -17.50 -1.20
C ALA A 233 -3.37 -17.33 -2.15
N THR A 234 -4.20 -16.31 -1.91
CA THR A 234 -5.32 -15.96 -2.80
C THR A 234 -4.83 -15.52 -4.18
N ALA A 235 -3.82 -14.65 -4.24
CA ALA A 235 -3.22 -14.22 -5.50
C ALA A 235 -2.62 -15.40 -6.29
N LYS A 236 -1.81 -16.24 -5.62
CA LYS A 236 -1.23 -17.46 -6.20
C LYS A 236 -2.31 -18.39 -6.76
N ARG A 237 -3.34 -18.68 -5.96
CA ARG A 237 -4.45 -19.54 -6.37
C ARG A 237 -5.13 -19.02 -7.63
N ARG A 238 -5.47 -17.72 -7.69
CA ARG A 238 -6.10 -17.10 -8.87
C ARG A 238 -5.23 -17.21 -10.12
N LEU A 239 -3.91 -17.03 -10.01
CA LEU A 239 -3.00 -17.15 -11.15
C LEU A 239 -2.92 -18.58 -11.69
N LEU A 240 -2.81 -19.57 -10.78
CA LEU A 240 -2.76 -20.98 -11.15
C LEU A 240 -4.09 -21.47 -11.74
N GLU A 241 -5.23 -21.08 -11.15
CA GLU A 241 -6.58 -21.40 -11.64
C GLU A 241 -6.81 -20.91 -13.08
N PHE A 242 -6.14 -19.84 -13.50
CA PHE A 242 -6.26 -19.25 -14.83
C PHE A 242 -5.11 -19.65 -15.78
N GLY A 243 -4.26 -20.61 -15.38
CA GLY A 243 -3.31 -21.27 -16.27
C GLY A 243 -1.88 -20.74 -16.23
N LEU A 244 -1.52 -19.87 -15.27
CA LEU A 244 -0.10 -19.59 -15.02
C LEU A 244 0.55 -20.82 -14.38
N ARG A 245 1.74 -21.21 -14.85
CA ARG A 245 2.44 -22.37 -14.29
C ARG A 245 3.12 -21.98 -12.97
N GLU A 246 3.28 -22.94 -12.08
CA GLU A 246 3.90 -22.67 -10.77
C GLU A 246 5.36 -22.19 -10.90
N GLU A 247 6.09 -22.69 -11.90
CA GLU A 247 7.45 -22.25 -12.23
C GLU A 247 7.56 -20.81 -12.77
N ASP A 248 6.45 -20.24 -13.26
CA ASP A 248 6.40 -18.88 -13.79
C ASP A 248 6.00 -17.85 -12.71
N LEU A 249 5.75 -18.29 -11.48
CA LEU A 249 5.49 -17.39 -10.35
C LEU A 249 6.79 -16.71 -9.89
N PRO A 250 6.73 -15.44 -9.46
CA PRO A 250 7.89 -14.67 -9.04
C PRO A 250 8.41 -15.03 -7.63
#